data_AF-A0A7X9R568-F1
#
_entry.id   AF-A0A7X9R568-F1
#
_cell.length_a   1.000
_cell.length_b   1.000
_cell.length_c   1.000
_cell.angle_alpha   90.00
_cell.angle_beta   90.00
_cell.angle_gamma   90.00
#
_symmetry.space_group_name_H-M   'P 1'
#
loop_
_entity.id
_entity.type
_entity.pdbx_description
1 polymer ?
#
loop_
_entity_poly.entity_id
_entity_poly.type
_entity_poly.pdbx_seq_one_letter_code
_entity_poly.pdbx_strand_id
1 'polypeptide(L)'
;MNVKLRKDSWTLDEDNLLKEIVLKKIEQGHTQISGFQEASVLLGRSKQACAFRWNKNLRPQLFPKEDSPKVESFKETVNDSTSLQNHLQLAMQSYDEMKNSYDEIANAYNLLKRDYEVLVNWAKQGVQHIERN
;
A
#
# COMPACT_ATOMS: atom_id res chain seq x y z
N MET A 1 32.84 -14.88 -1.98
CA MET A 1 32.47 -13.59 -1.35
C MET A 1 31.87 -12.72 -2.43
N ASN A 2 30.56 -12.43 -2.38
CA ASN A 2 29.93 -11.52 -3.34
C ASN A 2 30.17 -10.08 -2.85
N VAL A 3 31.26 -9.46 -3.30
CA VAL A 3 31.61 -8.09 -2.95
C VAL A 3 30.58 -7.18 -3.63
N LYS A 4 29.60 -6.71 -2.86
CA LYS A 4 28.58 -5.77 -3.34
C LYS A 4 29.26 -4.41 -3.54
N LEU A 5 29.77 -4.17 -4.74
CA LEU A 5 30.41 -2.92 -5.14
C LEU A 5 29.44 -1.75 -4.99
N ARG A 6 29.93 -0.65 -4.38
CA ARG A 6 29.17 0.57 -4.19
C ARG A 6 28.95 1.25 -5.55
N LYS A 7 27.69 1.38 -5.99
CA LYS A 7 27.31 2.16 -7.17
C LYS A 7 27.04 3.61 -6.78
N ASP A 8 27.97 4.50 -7.07
CA ASP A 8 27.91 5.89 -6.60
C ASP A 8 27.15 6.83 -7.52
N SER A 9 27.22 6.59 -8.83
CA SER A 9 26.66 7.45 -9.85
C SER A 9 25.40 6.83 -10.43
N TRP A 10 24.35 7.62 -10.64
CA TRP A 10 23.12 7.22 -11.34
C TRP A 10 23.22 7.59 -12.81
N THR A 11 22.83 6.67 -13.70
CA THR A 11 22.70 6.98 -15.14
C THR A 11 21.30 7.50 -15.47
N LEU A 12 21.16 8.12 -16.63
CA LEU A 12 19.84 8.58 -17.12
C LEU A 12 18.87 7.40 -17.31
N ASP A 13 19.37 6.26 -17.79
CA ASP A 13 18.56 5.05 -17.95
C ASP A 13 18.11 4.47 -16.61
N GLU A 14 18.99 4.47 -15.59
CA GLU A 14 18.63 4.06 -14.23
C GLU A 14 17.56 4.99 -13.63
N ASP A 15 17.64 6.29 -13.90
CA ASP A 15 16.65 7.29 -13.49
C ASP A 15 15.31 7.09 -14.21
N ASN A 16 15.32 6.85 -15.52
CA ASN A 16 14.13 6.61 -16.32
C ASN A 16 13.40 5.34 -15.87
N LEU A 17 14.15 4.25 -15.65
CA LEU A 17 13.58 3.00 -15.14
C LEU A 17 12.99 3.17 -13.74
N LEU A 18 13.68 3.90 -12.85
CA LEU A 18 13.15 4.22 -11.53
C LEU A 18 11.86 5.04 -11.62
N LYS A 19 11.80 6.03 -12.53
CA LYS A 19 10.60 6.85 -12.76
C LYS A 19 9.42 6.00 -13.23
N GLU A 20 9.64 5.21 -14.27
CA GLU A 20 8.60 4.37 -14.86
C GLU A 20 7.98 3.42 -13.84
N ILE A 21 8.80 2.67 -13.10
CA ILE A 21 8.33 1.71 -12.11
C ILE A 21 7.53 2.39 -11.01
N VAL A 22 8.02 3.51 -10.48
CA VAL A 22 7.37 4.19 -9.36
C VAL A 22 6.06 4.81 -9.81
N LEU A 23 6.02 5.47 -10.98
CA LEU A 23 4.79 6.04 -11.54
C LEU A 23 3.75 4.96 -11.83
N LYS A 24 4.16 3.86 -12.48
CA LYS A 24 3.28 2.71 -12.76
C LYS A 24 2.66 2.14 -11.48
N LYS A 25 3.44 2.01 -10.40
CA LYS A 25 2.90 1.54 -9.10
C LYS A 25 1.89 2.51 -8.53
N ILE A 26 2.14 3.82 -8.60
CA ILE A 26 1.22 4.85 -8.14
C ILE A 26 -0.09 4.78 -8.95
N GLU A 27 -0.02 4.69 -10.27
CA GLU A 27 -1.18 4.57 -11.15
C GLU A 27 -2.02 3.32 -10.87
N GLN A 28 -1.36 2.22 -10.49
CA GLN A 28 -2.01 0.97 -10.07
C GLN A 28 -2.57 1.01 -8.63
N GLY A 29 -2.46 2.14 -7.92
CA GLY A 29 -2.89 2.27 -6.53
C GLY A 29 -1.96 1.61 -5.50
N HIS A 30 -0.77 1.17 -5.92
CA HIS A 30 0.23 0.61 -5.03
C HIS A 30 1.09 1.70 -4.38
N THR A 31 1.74 1.36 -3.27
CA THR A 31 2.61 2.29 -2.56
C THR A 31 3.91 2.56 -3.33
N GLN A 32 4.45 3.77 -3.21
CA GLN A 32 5.79 4.12 -3.73
C GLN A 32 6.87 3.19 -3.15
N ILE A 33 6.69 2.73 -1.92
CA ILE A 33 7.56 1.77 -1.23
C ILE A 33 7.63 0.44 -1.99
N SER A 34 6.51 -0.02 -2.56
CA SER A 34 6.45 -1.19 -3.44
C SER A 34 7.26 -0.94 -4.73
N GLY A 35 7.10 0.24 -5.34
CA GLY A 35 7.88 0.66 -6.50
C GLY A 35 9.39 0.72 -6.24
N PHE A 36 9.82 1.26 -5.10
CA PHE A 36 11.24 1.27 -4.72
C PHE A 36 11.80 -0.13 -4.52
N GLN A 37 10.98 -1.06 -4.03
CA GLN A 37 11.39 -2.45 -3.85
C GLN A 37 11.60 -3.14 -5.19
N GLU A 38 10.66 -2.98 -6.13
CA GLU A 38 10.79 -3.52 -7.48
C GLU A 38 11.99 -2.91 -8.22
N ALA A 39 12.12 -1.59 -8.20
CA ALA A 39 13.24 -0.89 -8.83
C ALA A 39 14.59 -1.29 -8.22
N SER A 40 14.65 -1.56 -6.91
CA SER A 40 15.89 -1.98 -6.25
C SER A 40 16.42 -3.31 -6.78
N VAL A 41 15.52 -4.24 -7.09
CA VAL A 41 15.87 -5.55 -7.67
C VAL A 41 16.39 -5.35 -9.08
N LEU A 42 15.68 -4.59 -9.91
CA LEU A 42 16.04 -4.40 -11.32
C LEU A 42 17.32 -3.58 -11.52
N LEU A 43 17.55 -2.57 -10.68
CA LEU A 43 18.73 -1.69 -10.77
C LEU A 43 19.96 -2.26 -10.04
N GLY A 44 19.79 -3.33 -9.27
CA GLY A 44 20.82 -3.88 -8.39
C GLY A 44 21.24 -2.91 -7.27
N ARG A 45 20.34 -2.02 -6.83
CA ARG A 45 20.59 -1.01 -5.79
C ARG A 45 19.81 -1.34 -4.51
N SER A 46 20.04 -0.61 -3.43
CA SER A 46 19.20 -0.75 -2.23
C SER A 46 17.89 0.01 -2.39
N LYS A 47 16.83 -0.48 -1.74
CA LYS A 47 15.53 0.19 -1.67
C LYS A 47 15.65 1.63 -1.17
N GLN A 48 16.53 1.86 -0.18
CA GLN A 48 16.81 3.18 0.38
C GLN A 48 17.48 4.10 -0.64
N ALA A 49 18.39 3.58 -1.48
CA ALA A 49 19.03 4.37 -2.54
C ALA A 49 18.01 4.79 -3.62
N CYS A 50 17.12 3.88 -4.04
CA CYS A 50 16.03 4.19 -4.96
C CYS A 50 15.08 5.25 -4.36
N ALA A 51 14.69 5.10 -3.09
CA ALA A 51 13.84 6.07 -2.41
C ALA A 51 14.49 7.46 -2.32
N PHE A 52 15.78 7.51 -1.96
CA PHE A 52 16.51 8.77 -1.88
C PHE A 52 16.61 9.46 -3.24
N ARG A 53 17.00 8.72 -4.30
CA ARG A 53 17.12 9.26 -5.65
C ARG A 53 15.79 9.80 -6.16
N TRP A 54 14.71 9.03 -5.98
CA TRP A 54 13.36 9.46 -6.33
C TRP A 54 12.96 10.74 -5.60
N ASN A 55 13.05 10.75 -4.27
CA ASN A 55 12.57 11.87 -3.46
C ASN A 55 13.37 13.16 -3.65
N LYS A 56 14.69 13.06 -3.87
CA LYS A 56 15.57 14.23 -3.99
C LYS A 56 15.71 14.77 -5.42
N ASN A 57 15.74 13.90 -6.43
CA ASN A 57 16.06 14.32 -7.78
C ASN A 57 14.88 14.18 -8.75
N LEU A 58 14.15 13.07 -8.71
CA LEU A 58 13.19 12.72 -9.78
C LEU A 58 11.79 13.27 -9.51
N ARG A 59 11.28 13.11 -8.28
CA ARG A 59 9.94 13.57 -7.89
C ARG A 59 9.76 15.09 -8.04
N PRO A 60 10.71 15.96 -7.62
CA PRO A 60 10.56 17.40 -7.81
C PRO A 60 10.58 17.84 -9.28
N GLN A 61 11.22 17.08 -10.18
CA GLN A 61 11.22 17.36 -11.62
C GLN A 61 9.86 17.05 -12.26
N LEU A 62 9.20 15.99 -11.79
CA LEU A 62 7.93 15.49 -12.33
C LEU A 62 6.71 16.18 -11.72
N PHE A 63 6.82 16.49 -10.42
CA PHE A 63 5.81 17.19 -9.66
C PHE A 63 6.46 18.45 -9.08
N PRO A 64 6.73 19.47 -9.92
CA PRO A 64 7.20 20.75 -9.42
C PRO A 64 6.16 21.24 -8.40
N LYS A 65 6.60 21.48 -7.18
CA LYS A 65 5.75 22.21 -6.24
C LYS A 65 5.64 23.63 -6.79
N GLU A 66 4.46 23.99 -7.31
CA GLU A 66 4.11 25.41 -7.38
C GLU A 66 4.23 25.96 -5.95
N ASP A 67 5.10 26.96 -5.80
CA ASP A 67 5.35 27.76 -4.61
C ASP A 67 5.56 27.03 -3.27
N SER A 68 6.75 26.44 -3.11
CA SER A 68 7.35 26.34 -1.77
C SER A 68 8.79 26.86 -1.82
N PRO A 69 9.16 27.90 -1.03
CA PRO A 69 10.47 28.49 -1.11
C PRO A 69 11.55 27.46 -0.78
N LYS A 70 12.68 27.57 -1.48
CA LYS A 70 13.87 26.73 -1.31
C LYS A 70 14.26 26.72 0.17
N VAL A 71 14.04 25.61 0.87
CA VAL A 71 14.64 25.42 2.20
C VAL A 71 15.98 24.72 2.02
N GLU A 72 16.99 25.53 1.70
CA GLU A 72 18.29 25.38 2.34
C GLU A 72 18.04 25.42 3.86
N SER A 73 18.54 24.40 4.56
CA SER A 73 18.65 24.31 6.03
C SER A 73 18.04 25.47 6.84
N PHE A 74 16.76 25.39 7.18
CA PHE A 74 16.19 26.23 8.23
C PHE A 74 15.25 25.41 9.11
N LYS A 75 15.64 25.31 10.39
CA LYS A 75 14.77 24.92 11.49
C LYS A 75 13.75 26.04 11.64
N GLU A 76 12.47 25.77 11.44
CA GLU A 76 11.43 26.62 12.02
C GLU A 76 10.14 25.83 12.23
N THR A 77 9.74 25.86 13.49
CA THR A 77 8.56 25.25 14.10
C THR A 77 7.31 26.05 13.77
N VAL A 78 6.16 25.36 13.86
CA VAL A 78 4.76 25.84 14.01
C VAL A 78 3.88 25.53 12.78
N ASN A 79 2.79 24.79 13.05
CA ASN A 79 1.70 24.26 12.21
C ASN A 79 1.83 22.87 11.54
N ASP A 80 2.80 22.04 11.94
CA ASP A 80 2.81 20.61 11.56
C ASP A 80 1.85 19.77 12.43
N SER A 81 1.57 20.22 13.66
CA SER A 81 0.74 19.46 14.61
C SER A 81 -0.73 19.36 14.21
N THR A 82 -1.32 20.42 13.64
CA THR A 82 -2.73 20.40 13.20
C THR A 82 -2.90 19.56 11.94
N SER A 83 -1.94 19.62 11.01
CA SER A 83 -1.91 18.77 9.82
C SER A 83 -1.79 17.28 10.20
N LEU A 84 -0.89 16.96 11.12
CA LEU A 84 -0.72 15.60 11.63
C LEU A 84 -1.95 15.11 12.40
N GLN A 85 -2.55 15.97 13.23
CA GLN A 85 -3.77 15.65 13.98
C GLN A 85 -4.95 15.38 13.05
N ASN A 86 -5.14 16.19 12.00
CA ASN A 86 -6.16 15.97 10.99
C ASN A 86 -5.95 14.66 10.23
N HIS A 87 -4.70 14.36 9.85
CA HIS A 87 -4.39 13.10 9.18
C HIS A 87 -4.62 11.89 10.09
N LEU A 88 -4.25 12.00 11.38
CA LEU A 88 -4.53 10.95 12.35
C LEU A 88 -6.04 10.73 12.52
N GLN A 89 -6.82 11.81 12.60
CA GLN A 89 -8.27 11.72 12.71
C GLN A 89 -8.90 11.05 11.49
N LEU A 90 -8.46 11.42 10.27
CA LEU A 90 -8.94 10.77 9.05
C LEU A 90 -8.56 9.29 8.99
N ALA A 91 -7.33 8.94 9.42
CA ALA A 91 -6.88 7.56 9.49
C ALA A 91 -7.74 6.74 10.48
N MET A 92 -8.06 7.31 11.64
CA MET A 92 -8.95 6.68 12.62
C MET A 92 -10.35 6.46 12.05
N GLN A 93 -10.94 7.47 11.41
CA GLN A 93 -12.26 7.35 10.76
C GLN A 93 -12.26 6.26 9.68
N SER A 94 -11.25 6.25 8.81
CA SER A 94 -11.13 5.23 7.76
C SER A 94 -10.98 3.81 8.33
N TYR A 95 -10.31 3.68 9.48
CA TYR A 95 -10.17 2.41 10.17
C TYR A 95 -11.50 1.94 10.75
N ASP A 96 -12.26 2.83 11.38
CA ASP A 96 -13.58 2.51 11.95
C ASP A 96 -14.56 2.09 10.84
N GLU A 97 -14.58 2.78 9.70
CA GLU A 97 -15.39 2.41 8.54
C GLU A 97 -15.03 1.02 7.98
N MET A 98 -13.72 0.74 7.84
CA MET A 98 -13.25 -0.56 7.37
C MET A 98 -13.61 -1.67 8.36
N LYS A 99 -13.48 -1.41 9.66
CA LYS A 99 -13.84 -2.36 10.71
C LYS A 99 -15.33 -2.69 10.69
N ASN A 100 -16.18 -1.67 10.57
CA ASN A 100 -17.63 -1.88 10.48
C ASN A 100 -18.00 -2.74 9.26
N SER A 101 -17.41 -2.43 8.10
CA SER A 101 -17.62 -3.20 6.87
C SER A 101 -17.17 -4.67 7.04
N TYR A 102 -16.06 -4.90 7.73
CA TYR A 102 -15.57 -6.24 8.04
C TYR A 102 -16.55 -6.99 8.96
N ASP A 103 -17.03 -6.34 10.03
CA ASP A 103 -17.96 -6.94 10.98
C ASP A 103 -19.29 -7.31 10.31
N GLU A 104 -19.79 -6.48 9.38
CA GLU A 104 -20.97 -6.79 8.56
C GLU A 104 -20.79 -8.04 7.71
N ILE A 105 -19.66 -8.15 7.00
CA ILE A 105 -19.35 -9.33 6.18
C ILE A 105 -19.19 -10.57 7.06
N ALA A 106 -18.52 -10.46 8.21
CA ALA A 106 -18.34 -11.56 9.14
C ALA A 106 -19.70 -12.07 9.67
N ASN A 107 -20.62 -11.16 10.00
CA ASN A 107 -21.96 -11.51 10.43
C ASN A 107 -22.77 -12.19 9.32
N ALA A 108 -22.73 -11.66 8.10
CA ALA A 108 -23.39 -12.26 6.94
C ALA A 108 -22.86 -13.68 6.65
N TYR A 109 -21.54 -13.86 6.74
CA TYR A 109 -20.89 -15.16 6.58
C TYR A 109 -21.36 -16.16 7.65
N ASN A 110 -21.41 -15.75 8.92
CA ASN A 110 -21.85 -16.62 10.01
C ASN A 110 -23.32 -17.05 9.85
N LEU A 111 -24.18 -16.13 9.39
CA LEU A 111 -25.58 -16.44 9.10
C LEU A 111 -25.70 -17.45 7.96
N LEU A 112 -25.01 -17.20 6.84
CA LEU A 112 -25.01 -18.10 5.68
C LEU A 112 -24.50 -19.50 6.05
N LYS A 113 -23.44 -19.56 6.87
CA LYS A 113 -22.88 -20.83 7.37
C LYS A 113 -23.92 -21.61 8.17
N ARG A 114 -24.65 -20.94 9.07
CA ARG A 114 -25.71 -21.57 9.86
C ARG A 114 -26.83 -22.10 8.97
N ASP A 115 -27.30 -21.31 8.01
CA ASP A 115 -28.37 -21.73 7.10
C ASP A 115 -27.94 -22.92 6.23
N TYR A 116 -26.70 -22.91 5.76
CA TYR A 116 -26.10 -24.04 5.07
C TYR A 116 -26.09 -25.31 5.94
N GLU A 117 -25.67 -25.22 7.20
CA GLU A 117 -25.67 -26.37 8.13
C GLU A 117 -27.08 -26.93 8.36
N VAL A 118 -28.08 -26.05 8.51
CA VAL A 118 -29.49 -26.45 8.65
C VAL A 118 -29.97 -27.17 7.39
N LEU A 119 -29.72 -26.62 6.20
CA LEU A 119 -30.12 -27.23 4.93
C LEU A 119 -29.46 -28.60 4.71
N VAL A 120 -28.17 -28.72 5.00
CA VAL A 120 -27.45 -30.00 4.92
C VAL A 120 -28.06 -31.04 5.85
N ASN A 121 -28.38 -30.65 7.09
CA ASN A 121 -29.00 -31.56 8.04
C ASN A 121 -30.41 -31.97 7.61
N TRP A 122 -31.20 -31.03 7.09
CA TRP A 122 -32.54 -31.31 6.58
C TRP A 122 -32.49 -32.26 5.37
N ALA A 123 -31.59 -32.03 4.42
CA ALA A 123 -31.40 -32.91 3.27
C ALA A 123 -30.98 -34.33 3.69
N LYS A 124 -30.06 -34.46 4.64
CA LYS A 124 -29.64 -35.76 5.20
C LYS A 124 -30.82 -36.52 5.82
N GLN A 125 -31.67 -35.84 6.59
CA GLN A 125 -32.86 -36.46 7.17
C GLN A 125 -33.86 -36.92 6.11
N GLY A 126 -34.06 -36.11 5.06
CA GLY A 126 -34.90 -36.46 3.93
C GLY A 126 -34.43 -37.72 3.21
N VAL A 127 -33.13 -37.83 2.91
CA VAL A 127 -32.53 -39.02 2.30
C VAL A 127 -32.74 -40.25 3.19
N GLN A 128 -32.46 -40.15 4.50
CA GLN A 128 -32.66 -41.26 5.44
C GLN A 128 -34.13 -41.73 5.52
N HIS A 129 -35.09 -40.81 5.35
CA HIS A 129 -36.50 -41.17 5.36
C HIS A 129 -36.92 -41.90 4.08
N ILE A 130 -36.37 -41.50 2.93
CA ILE A 130 -36.60 -42.18 1.64
C ILE A 130 -35.99 -43.59 1.65
N GLU A 131 -34.77 -43.76 2.19
CA GLU A 131 -34.10 -45.07 2.23
C GLU A 131 -34.75 -46.08 3.20
N ARG A 132 -35.61 -45.62 4.12
CA ARG A 132 -36.27 -46.46 5.13
C ARG A 132 -37.69 -46.89 4.76
N ASN A 133 -38.30 -46.28 3.74
CA ASN A 133 -39.62 -46.64 3.20
C ASN A 133 -39.47 -47.37 1.87
#